data_AF-A0AAD3TT13-F1
#
_entry.id   AF-A0AAD3TT13-F1
#
_cell.length_a   1.000
_cell.length_b   1.000
_cell.length_c   1.000
_cell.angle_alpha   90.00
_cell.angle_beta   90.00
_cell.angle_gamma   90.00
#
_symmetry.space_group_name_H-M   'P 1'
#
loop_
_entity.id
_entity.type
_entity.pdbx_description
1 polymer ?
#
loop_
_entity_poly.entity_id
_entity_poly.type
_entity_poly.pdbx_seq_one_letter_code
_entity_poly.pdbx_strand_id
1 'polypeptide(L)'
;MVAQALLLAAFAALAHTDLTAPISLTIEEVSSSWKTSGDTPASSYLDKDGTYYFQQSHALYGATDGRQWNYYAGTSMDDAKHLPISNATNPTEPRGSNRDTTWRCNNPPTGKKATQAVTSITTLHVHSTVVEKYQN
;
A
#
# COMPACT_ATOMS: atom_id res chain seq x y z
N MET A 1 46.14 -47.58 18.23
CA MET A 1 46.28 -46.25 17.58
C MET A 1 45.96 -46.51 16.11
N VAL A 2 44.92 -46.00 15.44
CA VAL A 2 44.16 -44.74 15.53
C VAL A 2 42.74 -45.02 14.96
N ALA A 3 41.67 -44.78 15.75
CA ALA A 3 40.53 -43.86 15.53
C ALA A 3 39.76 -44.01 14.20
N GLN A 4 38.48 -44.42 14.21
CA GLN A 4 37.26 -43.56 14.31
C GLN A 4 37.18 -42.49 13.20
N ALA A 5 36.09 -42.23 12.48
CA ALA A 5 34.68 -42.56 12.67
C ALA A 5 33.94 -42.44 11.32
N LEU A 6 32.89 -43.25 11.12
CA LEU A 6 31.84 -42.97 10.16
C LEU A 6 31.12 -41.67 10.58
N LEU A 7 31.19 -40.63 9.76
CA LEU A 7 30.26 -39.49 9.89
C LEU A 7 28.94 -39.86 9.20
N LEU A 8 27.93 -40.15 10.00
CA LEU A 8 26.53 -40.27 9.60
C LEU A 8 26.00 -38.85 9.31
N ALA A 9 25.56 -38.61 8.08
CA ALA A 9 24.87 -37.38 7.71
C ALA A 9 23.45 -37.37 8.31
N ALA A 10 23.25 -36.61 9.39
CA ALA A 10 21.93 -36.34 9.93
C ALA A 10 21.47 -34.95 9.49
N PHE A 11 20.90 -34.85 8.29
CA PHE A 11 19.99 -33.74 7.97
C PHE A 11 18.62 -34.11 8.54
N ALA A 12 18.35 -33.70 9.77
CA ALA A 12 17.00 -33.73 10.31
C ALA A 12 16.14 -32.74 9.50
N ALA A 13 15.24 -33.27 8.69
CA ALA A 13 14.16 -32.49 8.09
C ALA A 13 13.28 -31.96 9.23
N LEU A 14 13.25 -30.64 9.41
CA LEU A 14 12.27 -29.99 10.27
C LEU A 14 10.90 -30.17 9.62
N ALA A 15 10.10 -31.10 10.15
CA ALA A 15 8.71 -31.25 9.78
C ALA A 15 7.97 -29.95 10.16
N HIS A 16 7.40 -29.27 9.17
CA HIS A 16 6.43 -28.21 9.42
C HIS A 16 5.12 -28.87 9.84
N THR A 17 4.66 -28.57 11.05
CA THR A 17 3.32 -28.95 11.51
C THR A 17 2.30 -28.07 10.80
N ASP A 18 1.52 -28.64 9.89
CA ASP A 18 0.38 -27.97 9.30
C ASP A 18 -0.66 -27.68 10.39
N LEU A 19 -0.93 -26.39 10.63
CA LEU A 19 -2.03 -25.95 11.49
C LEU A 19 -3.35 -26.43 10.89
N THR A 20 -3.91 -27.49 11.48
CA THR A 20 -5.18 -28.11 11.06
C THR A 20 -6.40 -27.47 11.74
N ALA A 21 -6.16 -26.59 12.72
CA ALA A 21 -7.20 -25.86 13.44
C ALA A 21 -7.55 -24.55 12.72
N PRO A 22 -8.84 -24.16 12.66
CA PRO A 22 -9.22 -22.88 12.09
C PRO A 22 -8.57 -21.73 12.89
N ILE A 23 -7.85 -20.87 12.18
CA ILE A 23 -7.27 -19.65 12.75
C ILE A 23 -8.37 -18.59 12.75
N SER A 24 -8.81 -18.17 13.94
CA SER A 24 -9.70 -17.02 14.09
C SER A 24 -8.88 -15.74 14.14
N LEU A 25 -9.09 -14.86 13.17
CA LEU A 25 -8.55 -13.49 13.16
C LEU A 25 -9.65 -12.55 13.66
N THR A 26 -9.40 -11.89 14.79
CA THR A 26 -10.27 -10.80 15.25
C THR A 26 -9.69 -9.49 14.72
N ILE A 27 -10.47 -8.77 13.91
CA ILE A 27 -10.13 -7.41 13.52
C ILE A 27 -10.59 -6.49 14.64
N GLU A 28 -9.66 -5.84 15.32
CA GLU A 28 -9.96 -4.80 16.30
C GLU A 28 -10.37 -3.50 15.60
N GLU A 29 -11.02 -2.59 16.32
CA GLU A 29 -11.33 -1.26 15.79
C GLU A 29 -10.06 -0.55 15.32
N VAL A 30 -10.17 0.21 14.23
CA VAL A 30 -9.11 1.16 13.85
C VAL A 30 -8.88 2.09 15.04
N SER A 31 -7.65 2.17 15.54
CA SER A 31 -7.38 2.96 16.73
C SER A 31 -7.85 4.39 16.54
N SER A 32 -8.46 4.98 17.57
CA SER A 32 -8.87 6.39 17.55
C SER A 32 -7.70 7.36 17.42
N SER A 33 -6.46 6.88 17.59
CA SER A 33 -5.23 7.64 17.33
C SER A 33 -4.90 7.76 15.84
N TRP A 34 -5.48 6.91 14.97
CA TRP A 34 -5.24 6.98 13.54
C TRP A 34 -6.00 8.14 12.89
N LYS A 35 -5.27 9.14 12.39
CA LYS A 35 -5.86 10.40 11.89
C LYS A 35 -5.90 10.52 10.37
N THR A 36 -5.40 9.53 9.64
CA THR A 36 -5.20 9.61 8.19
C THR A 36 -5.73 8.36 7.47
N SER A 37 -7.00 8.03 7.72
CA SER A 37 -7.68 6.96 6.99
C SER A 37 -7.86 7.31 5.50
N GLY A 38 -7.70 6.32 4.64
CA GLY A 38 -7.84 6.45 3.19
C GLY A 38 -8.05 5.09 2.51
N ASP A 39 -8.55 5.10 1.28
CA ASP A 39 -8.99 3.89 0.57
C ASP A 39 -7.84 3.04 0.01
N THR A 40 -6.67 3.64 -0.19
CA THR A 40 -5.50 2.93 -0.75
C THR A 40 -4.41 2.72 0.30
N PRO A 41 -3.76 1.54 0.34
CA PRO A 41 -2.57 1.35 1.13
C PRO A 41 -1.51 2.38 0.75
N ALA A 42 -0.93 3.04 1.75
CA ALA A 42 0.04 4.09 1.55
C ALA A 42 1.43 3.51 1.27
N SER A 43 2.02 3.82 0.12
CA SER A 43 3.46 3.60 -0.07
C SER A 43 4.20 4.64 0.76
N SER A 44 4.98 4.17 1.73
CA SER A 44 5.81 5.02 2.56
C SER A 44 7.27 4.97 2.13
N TYR A 45 8.00 6.04 2.38
CA TYR A 45 9.45 6.10 2.19
C TYR A 45 10.10 7.02 3.24
N LEU A 46 11.39 6.80 3.45
CA LEU A 46 12.24 7.62 4.31
C LEU A 46 13.23 8.35 3.42
N ASP A 47 13.28 9.69 3.50
CA ASP A 47 14.27 10.47 2.77
C ASP A 47 15.63 10.45 3.48
N LYS A 48 16.69 10.85 2.78
CA LYS A 48 18.08 10.84 3.26
C LYS A 48 18.31 11.64 4.54
N ASP A 49 17.43 12.59 4.84
CA ASP A 49 17.50 13.42 6.04
C ASP A 49 16.71 12.84 7.23
N GLY A 50 16.11 11.65 7.05
CA GLY A 50 15.31 10.98 8.06
C GLY A 50 13.84 11.39 8.07
N THR A 51 13.38 12.22 7.13
CA THR A 51 11.96 12.59 7.04
C THR A 51 11.14 11.41 6.50
N TYR A 52 10.11 11.00 7.24
CA TYR A 52 9.16 9.99 6.82
C TYR A 52 8.08 10.62 5.94
N TYR A 53 7.77 9.98 4.82
CA TYR A 53 6.73 10.39 3.90
C TYR A 53 5.80 9.22 3.59
N PHE A 54 4.52 9.54 3.39
CA PHE A 54 3.62 8.63 2.71
C PHE A 54 2.57 9.39 1.89
N GLN A 55 1.96 8.67 0.96
CA GLN A 55 0.89 9.17 0.13
C GLN A 55 -0.29 8.22 0.16
N GLN A 56 -1.49 8.79 0.08
CA GLN A 56 -2.73 8.05 -0.03
C GLN A 56 -3.59 8.66 -1.12
N SER A 57 -4.49 7.85 -1.66
CA SER A 57 -5.57 8.31 -2.51
C SER A 57 -6.90 7.81 -1.97
N HIS A 58 -7.94 8.60 -2.20
CA HIS A 58 -9.31 8.17 -1.94
C HIS A 58 -10.16 8.41 -3.19
N ALA A 59 -11.20 7.60 -3.33
CA ALA A 59 -12.26 7.77 -4.31
C ALA A 59 -13.55 7.25 -3.68
N LEU A 60 -14.59 8.07 -3.55
CA LEU A 60 -15.84 7.64 -2.90
C LEU A 60 -16.67 6.66 -3.76
N TYR A 61 -16.05 6.05 -4.77
CA TYR A 61 -16.56 5.00 -5.66
C TYR A 61 -17.83 5.33 -6.49
N GLY A 62 -18.51 6.45 -6.25
CA GLY A 62 -19.56 6.95 -7.13
C GLY A 62 -19.02 7.53 -8.43
N ALA A 63 -19.82 7.45 -9.50
CA ALA A 63 -19.43 7.92 -10.83
C ALA A 63 -19.13 9.43 -10.89
N THR A 64 -19.73 10.20 -9.98
CA THR A 64 -19.56 11.65 -9.85
C THR A 64 -18.76 12.06 -8.62
N ASP A 65 -18.34 11.09 -7.82
CA ASP A 65 -17.69 11.39 -6.55
C ASP A 65 -16.24 11.83 -6.75
N GLY A 66 -15.82 12.72 -5.86
CA GLY A 66 -14.47 13.27 -5.84
C GLY A 66 -13.42 12.19 -5.65
N ARG A 67 -12.26 12.48 -6.21
CA ARG A 67 -11.02 11.72 -6.01
C ARG A 67 -9.97 12.66 -5.47
N GLN A 68 -9.13 12.20 -4.55
CA GLN A 68 -8.09 13.05 -3.97
C GLN A 68 -6.78 12.30 -3.83
N TRP A 69 -5.66 13.02 -3.97
CA TRP A 69 -4.34 12.58 -3.54
C TRP A 69 -3.90 13.39 -2.33
N ASN A 70 -3.57 12.68 -1.25
CA ASN A 70 -3.07 13.27 -0.01
C ASN A 70 -1.63 12.85 0.22
N TYR A 71 -0.83 13.81 0.66
CA TYR A 71 0.58 13.65 0.97
C TYR A 71 0.82 14.04 2.41
N TYR A 72 1.66 13.26 3.10
CA TYR A 72 1.95 13.44 4.50
C TYR A 72 3.45 13.34 4.74
N ALA A 73 3.94 14.05 5.76
CA ALA A 73 5.32 13.91 6.24
C ALA A 73 5.43 14.06 7.75
N GLY A 74 6.39 13.37 8.34
CA GLY A 74 6.64 13.35 9.78
C GLY A 74 7.91 12.57 10.12
N THR A 75 7.93 11.97 11.30
CA THR A 75 8.96 11.01 11.71
C THR A 75 8.46 9.56 11.65
N SER A 76 7.14 9.35 11.70
CA SER A 76 6.47 8.06 11.60
C SER A 76 5.08 8.19 10.98
N MET A 77 4.41 7.06 10.79
CA MET A 77 3.02 7.02 10.34
C MET A 77 2.08 7.74 11.31
N ASP A 78 2.35 7.68 12.63
CA ASP A 78 1.48 8.21 13.68
C ASP A 78 1.55 9.75 13.83
N ASP A 79 2.70 10.36 13.52
CA ASP A 79 2.94 11.79 13.74
C ASP A 79 2.90 12.62 12.45
N ALA A 80 2.81 11.95 11.30
CA ALA A 80 2.84 12.58 10.01
C ALA A 80 1.68 13.55 9.81
N LYS A 81 2.00 14.69 9.19
CA LYS A 81 1.08 15.80 8.98
C LYS A 81 0.80 15.97 7.50
N HIS A 82 -0.44 16.38 7.22
CA HIS A 82 -0.89 16.70 5.87
C HIS A 82 -0.05 17.83 5.28
N LEU A 83 0.50 17.60 4.09
CA LEU A 83 1.36 18.56 3.43
C LEU A 83 0.56 19.51 2.52
N PRO A 84 1.02 20.77 2.36
CA PRO A 84 0.39 21.73 1.45
C PRO A 84 0.28 21.25 -0.01
N ILE A 85 1.18 20.37 -0.46
CA ILE A 85 1.16 19.80 -1.81
C ILE A 85 -0.12 19.00 -2.09
N SER A 86 -0.82 18.51 -1.06
CA SER A 86 -2.14 17.88 -1.20
C SER A 86 -3.21 18.83 -1.74
N ASN A 87 -2.99 20.14 -1.62
CA ASN A 87 -3.85 21.19 -2.18
C ASN A 87 -3.23 21.86 -3.42
N ALA A 88 -2.10 21.34 -3.91
CA ALA A 88 -1.43 21.91 -5.08
C ALA A 88 -2.36 21.86 -6.29
N THR A 89 -2.30 22.91 -7.08
CA THR A 89 -3.10 23.08 -8.29
C THR A 89 -2.15 23.25 -9.46
N ASN A 90 -2.42 22.56 -10.57
CA ASN A 90 -1.63 22.74 -11.77
C ASN A 90 -1.86 24.17 -12.32
N PRO A 91 -0.81 25.00 -12.46
CA PRO A 91 -0.95 26.39 -12.87
C PRO A 91 -1.46 26.56 -14.31
N THR A 92 -1.21 25.59 -15.19
CA THR A 92 -1.68 25.65 -16.59
C THR A 92 -3.04 24.99 -16.79
N GLU A 93 -3.50 24.20 -15.81
CA GLU A 93 -4.80 23.53 -15.84
C GLU A 93 -5.32 23.38 -14.41
N PRO A 94 -6.01 24.42 -13.86
CA PRO A 94 -6.41 24.44 -12.46
C PRO A 94 -7.35 23.30 -12.03
N ARG A 95 -8.04 22.64 -12.98
CA ARG A 95 -8.85 21.45 -12.69
C ARG A 95 -8.00 20.23 -12.36
N GLY A 96 -6.73 20.20 -12.78
CA GLY A 96 -5.76 19.15 -12.47
C GLY A 96 -5.13 19.31 -11.08
N SER A 97 -5.94 19.49 -10.04
CA SER A 97 -5.50 19.68 -8.66
C SER A 97 -5.30 18.35 -7.92
N ASN A 98 -4.54 18.37 -6.83
CA ASN A 98 -4.44 17.23 -5.91
C ASN A 98 -5.64 17.16 -4.94
N ARG A 99 -6.32 18.28 -4.67
CA ARG A 99 -7.54 18.34 -3.83
C ARG A 99 -8.75 17.71 -4.52
N ASP A 100 -8.73 17.70 -5.85
CA ASP A 100 -9.72 17.05 -6.70
C ASP A 100 -9.00 16.54 -7.96
N THR A 101 -8.68 15.25 -7.96
CA THR A 101 -7.97 14.57 -9.04
C THR A 101 -8.90 14.07 -10.15
N THR A 102 -10.21 14.34 -10.05
CA THR A 102 -11.24 13.85 -11.01
C THR A 102 -10.88 14.20 -12.45
N TRP A 103 -10.48 15.45 -12.70
CA TRP A 103 -10.10 15.88 -14.05
C TRP A 103 -8.90 15.08 -14.58
N ARG A 104 -7.88 14.84 -13.75
CA ARG A 104 -6.65 14.14 -14.13
C ARG A 104 -6.92 12.65 -14.39
N CYS A 105 -7.81 12.03 -13.61
CA CYS A 105 -8.26 10.67 -13.84
C CYS A 105 -9.03 10.51 -15.16
N ASN A 106 -9.82 11.53 -15.53
CA ASN A 106 -10.60 11.53 -16.77
C ASN A 106 -9.80 11.96 -18.00
N ASN A 107 -8.74 12.74 -17.81
CA ASN A 107 -7.83 13.27 -18.84
C ASN A 107 -6.38 12.86 -18.55
N PRO A 108 -6.07 11.55 -18.53
CA PRO A 108 -4.76 11.06 -18.16
C PRO A 108 -3.72 11.46 -19.22
N PRO A 109 -2.51 11.92 -18.82
CA PRO A 109 -1.43 12.28 -19.76
C PRO A 109 -1.03 11.13 -20.69
N THR A 110 -1.25 9.89 -20.26
CA THR A 110 -0.93 8.66 -21.00
C THR A 110 -2.00 8.29 -22.03
N GLY A 111 -3.15 8.97 -22.05
CA GLY A 111 -4.31 8.61 -22.87
C GLY A 111 -5.03 7.33 -22.43
N LYS A 112 -4.62 6.70 -21.31
CA LYS A 112 -5.23 5.47 -20.77
C LYS A 112 -6.17 5.80 -19.61
N LYS A 113 -7.47 5.56 -19.79
CA LYS A 113 -8.49 5.77 -18.76
C LYS A 113 -8.43 4.67 -17.69
N ALA A 114 -8.77 5.03 -16.45
CA ALA A 114 -8.99 4.05 -15.39
C ALA A 114 -10.21 3.18 -15.71
N THR A 115 -10.08 1.86 -15.54
CA THR A 115 -11.20 0.91 -15.65
C THR A 115 -12.02 0.96 -14.37
N GLN A 116 -13.35 0.87 -14.48
CA GLN A 116 -14.20 0.74 -13.30
C GLN A 116 -13.89 -0.57 -12.59
N ALA A 117 -13.90 -0.56 -11.25
CA ALA A 117 -13.85 -1.80 -10.48
C ALA A 117 -15.07 -2.64 -10.86
N VAL A 118 -14.83 -3.92 -11.19
CA VAL A 118 -15.93 -4.86 -11.42
C VAL A 118 -16.65 -5.11 -10.11
N THR A 119 -17.89 -4.62 -9.99
CA THR A 119 -18.78 -4.90 -8.85
C THR A 119 -19.32 -6.31 -8.96
N SER A 120 -18.48 -7.33 -8.81
CA SER A 120 -18.87 -8.73 -8.57
C SER A 120 -17.65 -9.59 -8.28
N ILE A 121 -17.20 -9.68 -7.03
CA ILE A 121 -16.59 -10.92 -6.50
C ILE A 121 -17.04 -11.12 -5.06
N THR A 122 -17.98 -12.04 -4.88
CA THR A 122 -18.08 -12.86 -3.68
C THR A 122 -16.74 -13.59 -3.51
N THR A 123 -15.95 -13.19 -2.50
CA THR A 123 -14.81 -13.91 -1.92
C THR A 123 -13.76 -14.52 -2.88
N LEU A 124 -12.56 -13.93 -3.00
CA LEU A 124 -11.30 -14.60 -2.61
C LEU A 124 -10.11 -13.61 -2.52
N HIS A 125 -9.32 -13.81 -1.47
CA HIS A 125 -7.95 -13.35 -1.19
C HIS A 125 -7.00 -13.46 -2.40
N VAL A 126 -6.10 -12.49 -2.62
CA VAL A 126 -4.63 -12.65 -2.81
C VAL A 126 -3.95 -11.27 -2.94
N HIS A 127 -2.93 -11.08 -2.10
CA HIS A 127 -1.89 -10.03 -2.16
C HIS A 127 -1.32 -9.84 -3.58
N SER A 128 -1.35 -8.62 -4.12
CA SER A 128 -0.59 -8.26 -5.33
C SER A 128 0.52 -7.26 -4.98
N THR A 129 1.62 -7.76 -4.43
CA THR A 129 2.92 -7.09 -4.51
C THR A 129 3.52 -7.36 -5.88
N VAL A 130 3.44 -6.39 -6.79
CA VAL A 130 4.25 -6.37 -8.02
C VAL A 130 5.68 -6.00 -7.61
N VAL A 131 6.53 -7.01 -7.43
CA VAL A 131 7.99 -6.85 -7.41
C VAL A 131 8.46 -7.03 -8.86
N GLU A 132 8.58 -5.95 -9.61
CA GLU A 132 9.36 -5.98 -10.85
C GLU A 132 10.84 -6.11 -10.49
N LYS A 133 11.35 -7.33 -10.68
CA LYS A 133 12.78 -7.62 -10.71
C LYS A 133 13.38 -6.90 -11.92
N TYR A 134 14.21 -5.88 -11.68
CA TYR A 134 15.27 -5.56 -12.63
C TYR A 134 16.40 -6.59 -12.43
N GLN A 135 16.55 -7.48 -13.39
CA GLN A 135 17.72 -8.33 -13.58
C GLN A 135 18.21 -8.12 -15.02
N ASN A 136 19.49 -7.73 -15.10
CA ASN A 136 20.38 -7.51 -16.25
C ASN A 136 20.16 -6.25 -17.09
#